data_AF-A0A960ETH6-F1
#
_entry.id   AF-A0A960ETH6-F1
#
_cell.length_a   1.000
_cell.length_b   1.000
_cell.length_c   1.000
_cell.angle_alpha   90.00
_cell.angle_beta   90.00
_cell.angle_gamma   90.00
#
_symmetry.space_group_name_H-M   'P 1'
#
loop_
_entity.id
_entity.type
_entity.pdbx_description
1 polymer ?
#
loop_
_entity_poly.entity_id
_entity_poly.type
_entity_poly.pdbx_seq_one_letter_code
_entity_poly.pdbx_strand_id
1 'polypeptide(L)'
;MRDLLPETAELPKAVSRFVGAGSSPRRRPSSRLVVALVCLGLLLAGCGSSDSGDSDQGGVPTTSTTTTTASTTSSSSVTTSPTTSTSPVTETTGTSQSTTSAVTGVTADPAHCAEAGSDPANPDPAAQAVFIAWTRGDRACAAELMAPSALDQLFARDGTGATDVFQGCNEVTEPDPAFDCAFTYEGGATHYTMVFSATDGWQVNGIHQVAD
;
A
#
# COMPACT_ATOMS: atom_id res chain seq x y z
N MET A 1 3.98 -43.74 52.21
CA MET A 1 4.61 -42.48 52.70
C MET A 1 6.07 -42.48 52.28
N ARG A 2 6.30 -42.09 51.03
CA ARG A 2 7.62 -41.83 50.45
C ARG A 2 7.41 -40.68 49.47
N ASP A 3 8.06 -39.57 49.81
CA ASP A 3 8.15 -38.32 49.09
C ASP A 3 8.53 -38.49 47.62
N LEU A 4 7.81 -37.78 46.74
CA LEU A 4 8.30 -37.37 45.43
C LEU A 4 7.91 -35.92 45.21
N LEU A 5 8.92 -35.06 45.32
CA LEU A 5 8.90 -33.61 45.13
C LEU A 5 8.58 -33.25 43.66
N PRO A 6 7.97 -32.07 43.41
CA PRO A 6 7.80 -31.54 42.07
C PRO A 6 9.13 -31.06 41.47
N GLU A 7 9.39 -31.50 40.25
CA GLU A 7 10.52 -31.13 39.41
C GLU A 7 10.42 -29.66 39.00
N THR A 8 11.41 -28.87 39.44
CA THR A 8 11.58 -27.46 39.09
C THR A 8 12.00 -27.32 37.63
N ALA A 9 11.12 -26.79 36.79
CA ALA A 9 11.47 -26.38 35.43
C ALA A 9 12.42 -25.17 35.49
N GLU A 10 13.63 -25.36 34.99
CA GLU A 10 14.66 -24.33 34.84
C GLU A 10 14.26 -23.29 33.78
N LEU A 11 14.38 -22.00 34.13
CA LEU A 11 14.40 -20.88 33.19
C LEU A 11 15.70 -20.91 32.35
N PRO A 12 15.65 -20.76 31.01
CA PRO A 12 16.84 -20.45 30.25
C PRO A 12 17.31 -19.02 30.58
N LYS A 13 18.54 -18.94 31.09
CA LYS A 13 19.29 -17.69 31.33
C LYS A 13 19.40 -16.86 30.06
N ALA A 14 18.95 -15.62 30.16
CA ALA A 14 19.20 -14.55 29.22
C ALA A 14 20.70 -14.42 28.91
N VAL A 15 21.08 -14.62 27.64
CA VAL A 15 22.39 -14.20 27.14
C VAL A 15 22.30 -12.72 26.81
N SER A 16 22.60 -11.92 27.83
CA SER A 16 22.91 -10.50 27.67
C SER A 16 24.36 -10.39 27.20
N ARG A 17 24.59 -9.97 25.96
CA ARG A 17 25.89 -9.43 25.54
C ARG A 17 25.74 -7.97 25.14
N PHE A 18 26.63 -7.21 25.76
CA PHE A 18 26.63 -5.79 25.98
C PHE A 18 27.54 -5.12 24.93
N VAL A 19 27.12 -3.95 24.48
CA VAL A 19 27.96 -2.79 24.11
C VAL A 19 28.89 -2.92 22.91
N GLY A 20 28.48 -2.23 21.84
CA GLY A 20 29.35 -1.46 20.97
C GLY A 20 28.94 0.01 21.04
N ALA A 21 29.58 0.76 21.93
CA ALA A 21 29.50 2.22 21.98
C ALA A 21 30.46 2.80 20.93
N GLY A 22 30.01 3.84 20.21
CA GLY A 22 30.92 4.78 19.56
C GLY A 22 30.55 5.15 18.13
N SER A 23 29.75 6.20 17.97
CA SER A 23 30.25 7.51 17.47
C SER A 23 29.08 8.41 17.10
N SER A 24 29.15 9.63 17.59
CA SER A 24 28.14 10.67 17.61
C SER A 24 27.53 11.05 16.25
N PRO A 25 26.30 11.60 16.26
CA PRO A 25 25.62 12.13 15.10
C PRO A 25 26.39 13.33 14.53
N ARG A 26 26.83 13.23 13.27
CA ARG A 26 27.09 14.42 12.46
C ARG A 26 25.75 15.09 12.20
N ARG A 27 25.41 16.03 13.07
CA ARG A 27 24.52 17.17 12.77
C ARG A 27 24.91 17.73 11.40
N ARG A 28 24.13 17.47 10.36
CA ARG A 28 24.17 18.28 9.16
C ARG A 28 23.34 19.54 9.45
N PRO A 29 23.94 20.74 9.40
CA PRO A 29 23.22 21.97 9.59
C PRO A 29 22.23 22.18 8.45
N SER A 30 21.05 22.63 8.83
CA SER A 30 20.06 23.33 8.01
C SER A 30 20.71 24.26 6.99
N SER A 31 20.66 23.88 5.72
CA SER A 31 20.95 24.78 4.59
C SER A 31 19.63 25.37 4.09
N ARG A 32 19.03 26.24 4.92
CA ARG A 32 18.22 27.35 4.40
C ARG A 32 19.18 28.50 4.13
N LEU A 33 18.94 29.28 3.07
CA LEU A 33 19.82 30.29 2.40
C LEU A 33 20.82 29.68 1.39
N VAL A 34 20.94 30.05 0.12
CA VAL A 34 20.35 31.10 -0.74
C VAL A 34 20.42 30.59 -2.19
N VAL A 35 19.29 30.40 -2.86
CA VAL A 35 19.20 30.63 -4.32
C VAL A 35 18.02 31.55 -4.54
N ALA A 36 18.28 32.83 -4.28
CA ALA A 36 17.52 33.93 -4.84
C ALA A 36 18.16 34.26 -6.19
N LEU A 37 17.48 33.94 -7.29
CA LEU A 37 17.31 34.75 -8.51
C LEU A 37 16.84 33.88 -9.67
N VAL A 38 15.78 34.34 -10.36
CA VAL A 38 15.18 33.79 -11.61
C VAL A 38 14.26 32.58 -11.33
N CYS A 39 12.97 32.70 -11.00
CA CYS A 39 11.88 33.30 -11.79
C CYS A 39 10.67 33.67 -10.89
N LEU A 40 10.78 34.76 -10.13
CA LEU A 40 9.61 35.47 -9.59
C LEU A 40 9.32 36.64 -10.52
N GLY A 41 8.62 36.36 -11.62
CA GLY A 41 8.41 37.37 -12.67
C GLY A 41 7.39 36.98 -13.72
N LEU A 42 6.26 36.37 -13.33
CA LEU A 42 5.10 36.20 -14.22
C LEU A 42 3.80 35.98 -13.41
N LEU A 43 3.49 36.95 -12.55
CA LEU A 43 2.12 37.21 -12.13
C LEU A 43 1.87 38.71 -12.31
N LEU A 44 0.74 39.02 -12.97
CA LEU A 44 0.10 40.34 -13.16
C LEU A 44 0.46 41.12 -14.44
N ALA A 45 -0.22 40.80 -15.54
CA ALA A 45 -0.73 41.79 -16.51
C ALA A 45 -1.58 41.07 -17.57
N GLY A 46 -2.89 41.32 -17.61
CA GLY A 46 -3.72 40.74 -18.68
C GLY A 46 -5.24 40.86 -18.57
N CYS A 47 -5.78 41.70 -17.68
CA CYS A 47 -7.13 42.23 -17.85
C CYS A 47 -7.03 43.57 -18.61
N GLY A 48 -7.80 43.72 -19.68
CA GLY A 48 -8.28 45.04 -20.09
C GLY A 48 -7.98 45.49 -21.53
N SER A 49 -8.95 45.21 -22.41
CA SER A 49 -9.66 46.16 -23.28
C SER A 49 -8.93 47.01 -24.33
N SER A 50 -9.45 46.94 -25.57
CA SER A 50 -9.67 48.00 -26.59
C SER A 50 -9.35 47.43 -27.99
N ASP A 51 -10.02 47.68 -29.11
CA ASP A 51 -11.24 48.36 -29.51
C ASP A 51 -11.27 48.27 -31.07
N SER A 52 -12.47 48.24 -31.67
CA SER A 52 -12.79 48.58 -33.07
C SER A 52 -12.22 47.78 -34.26
N GLY A 53 -13.12 47.05 -34.94
CA GLY A 53 -12.93 46.50 -36.28
C GLY A 53 -14.25 45.99 -36.86
N ASP A 54 -15.09 46.92 -37.30
CA ASP A 54 -16.37 46.73 -38.00
C ASP A 54 -16.18 46.16 -39.42
N SER A 55 -16.96 45.13 -39.80
CA SER A 55 -17.52 44.89 -41.16
C SER A 55 -18.21 43.51 -41.28
N ASP A 56 -19.55 43.56 -41.28
CA ASP A 56 -20.50 42.83 -42.16
C ASP A 56 -20.16 41.43 -42.74
N GLN A 57 -20.89 40.40 -42.30
CA GLN A 57 -21.95 39.70 -43.08
C GLN A 57 -22.30 38.30 -42.54
N GLY A 58 -23.59 38.13 -42.22
CA GLY A 58 -24.40 36.99 -42.69
C GLY A 58 -24.15 35.59 -42.11
N GLY A 59 -25.09 35.11 -41.29
CA GLY A 59 -25.38 33.67 -41.23
C GLY A 59 -25.84 33.14 -39.88
N VAL A 60 -27.17 33.05 -39.72
CA VAL A 60 -27.96 32.10 -38.90
C VAL A 60 -27.64 31.89 -37.39
N PRO A 61 -28.61 32.15 -36.48
CA PRO A 61 -28.50 31.71 -35.10
C PRO A 61 -28.90 30.23 -34.99
N THR A 62 -28.00 29.35 -34.56
CA THR A 62 -28.37 28.07 -33.95
C THR A 62 -27.28 27.66 -32.97
N THR A 63 -27.49 27.93 -31.68
CA THR A 63 -26.81 27.21 -30.61
C THR A 63 -27.89 26.78 -29.63
N SER A 64 -28.27 25.51 -29.77
CA SER A 64 -29.21 24.84 -28.89
C SER A 64 -28.59 24.65 -27.51
N THR A 65 -29.21 25.26 -26.52
CA THR A 65 -29.18 24.85 -25.12
C THR A 65 -29.43 23.35 -25.01
N THR A 66 -28.53 22.61 -24.38
CA THR A 66 -28.85 21.24 -23.91
C THR A 66 -28.51 21.14 -22.43
N THR A 67 -29.51 21.49 -21.61
CA THR A 67 -29.66 21.01 -20.25
C THR A 67 -30.10 19.54 -20.34
N THR A 68 -29.36 18.61 -19.73
CA THR A 68 -29.87 17.27 -19.46
C THR A 68 -29.74 16.98 -17.97
N THR A 69 -30.87 17.15 -17.29
CA THR A 69 -31.15 16.56 -15.98
C THR A 69 -31.98 15.31 -16.23
N ALA A 70 -31.55 14.16 -15.70
CA ALA A 70 -32.45 13.04 -15.45
C ALA A 70 -31.91 12.15 -14.33
N SER A 71 -32.56 12.24 -13.18
CA SER A 71 -32.54 11.25 -12.11
C SER A 71 -33.22 9.96 -12.60
N THR A 72 -32.65 8.80 -12.28
CA THR A 72 -33.39 7.54 -12.31
C THR A 72 -33.11 6.73 -11.06
N THR A 73 -34.12 6.75 -10.20
CA THR A 73 -34.41 5.76 -9.16
C THR A 73 -34.58 4.40 -9.82
N SER A 74 -33.96 3.36 -9.27
CA SER A 74 -34.38 1.97 -9.51
C SER A 74 -34.27 1.20 -8.20
N SER A 75 -35.44 1.05 -7.56
CA SER A 75 -35.70 0.03 -6.56
C SER A 75 -35.75 -1.32 -7.25
N SER A 76 -35.05 -2.32 -6.70
CA SER A 76 -35.29 -3.73 -6.99
C SER A 76 -35.43 -4.47 -5.68
N SER A 77 -36.66 -4.91 -5.43
CA SER A 77 -37.07 -5.78 -4.34
C SER A 77 -37.35 -7.16 -4.94
N VAL A 78 -36.53 -8.18 -4.68
CA VAL A 78 -36.87 -9.58 -5.02
C VAL A 78 -36.23 -10.58 -4.04
N THR A 79 -37.13 -11.15 -3.21
CA THR A 79 -37.27 -12.57 -2.83
C THR A 79 -36.18 -13.28 -2.02
N THR A 80 -36.49 -13.40 -0.74
CA THR A 80 -36.12 -14.46 0.20
C THR A 80 -36.57 -15.85 -0.28
N SER A 81 -35.69 -16.84 -0.19
CA SER A 81 -36.03 -18.27 -0.11
C SER A 81 -35.37 -18.86 1.13
N PRO A 82 -36.11 -19.56 2.02
CA PRO A 82 -35.52 -20.29 3.12
C PRO A 82 -35.08 -21.68 2.64
N THR A 83 -33.82 -22.04 2.87
CA THR A 83 -33.38 -23.44 2.85
C THR A 83 -32.85 -23.79 4.22
N THR A 84 -33.72 -24.39 5.01
CA THR A 84 -33.35 -25.22 6.14
C THR A 84 -32.79 -26.52 5.59
N SER A 85 -31.53 -26.85 5.90
CA SER A 85 -31.10 -28.24 5.94
C SER A 85 -30.05 -28.42 7.02
N THR A 86 -30.49 -29.11 8.06
CA THR A 86 -29.74 -29.62 9.19
C THR A 86 -28.90 -30.82 8.75
N SER A 87 -27.61 -30.83 9.07
CA SER A 87 -26.88 -32.06 9.40
C SER A 87 -25.68 -31.76 10.30
N PRO A 88 -25.48 -32.52 11.40
CA PRO A 88 -24.32 -32.42 12.26
C PRO A 88 -23.17 -33.27 11.70
N VAL A 89 -22.00 -32.66 11.51
CA VAL A 89 -20.72 -33.36 11.28
C VAL A 89 -19.75 -32.77 12.30
N THR A 90 -19.64 -33.42 13.46
CA THR A 90 -18.51 -34.27 13.85
C THR A 90 -17.18 -33.52 13.84
N GLU A 91 -16.68 -33.25 15.06
CA GLU A 91 -15.27 -32.97 15.36
C GLU A 91 -14.34 -33.84 14.52
N THR A 92 -13.38 -33.21 13.86
CA THR A 92 -12.08 -33.82 13.67
C THR A 92 -11.04 -32.73 13.80
N THR A 93 -10.43 -32.69 14.97
CA THR A 93 -9.11 -32.15 15.23
C THR A 93 -8.13 -32.85 14.28
N GLY A 94 -8.00 -32.29 13.08
CA GLY A 94 -7.07 -32.72 12.05
C GLY A 94 -5.90 -31.76 11.98
N THR A 95 -4.99 -31.84 12.95
CA THR A 95 -3.64 -31.32 12.83
C THR A 95 -2.94 -32.10 11.71
N SER A 96 -3.12 -31.68 10.46
CA SER A 96 -2.23 -32.07 9.37
C SER A 96 -0.94 -31.27 9.48
N GLN A 97 -0.08 -31.70 10.40
CA GLN A 97 1.35 -31.42 10.31
C GLN A 97 1.86 -32.14 9.06
N SER A 98 1.99 -31.38 7.98
CA SER A 98 2.79 -31.78 6.82
C SER A 98 4.26 -31.57 7.19
N THR A 99 4.86 -32.58 7.81
CA THR A 99 6.32 -32.71 7.88
C THR A 99 6.82 -33.09 6.48
N THR A 100 7.17 -32.08 5.69
CA THR A 100 8.07 -32.25 4.54
C THR A 100 9.34 -31.45 4.81
N SER A 101 10.44 -32.19 4.92
CA SER A 101 11.79 -31.70 5.14
C SER A 101 12.28 -30.74 4.04
N ALA A 102 12.82 -29.61 4.48
CA ALA A 102 13.92 -28.82 3.93
C ALA A 102 14.13 -28.77 2.39
N VAL A 103 13.70 -27.66 1.79
CA VAL A 103 14.48 -26.91 0.77
C VAL A 103 14.31 -25.43 1.10
N THR A 104 15.41 -24.73 1.33
CA THR A 104 15.50 -23.27 1.50
C THR A 104 14.71 -22.53 0.42
N GLY A 105 13.56 -21.96 0.80
CA GLY A 105 12.75 -21.15 -0.09
C GLY A 105 11.43 -20.74 0.56
N VAL A 106 11.31 -19.43 0.81
CA VAL A 106 10.06 -18.67 1.02
C VAL A 106 9.43 -18.80 2.41
N THR A 107 9.39 -17.65 3.09
CA THR A 107 8.84 -17.33 4.41
C THR A 107 7.48 -17.99 4.65
N ALA A 108 7.44 -19.13 5.34
CA ALA A 108 6.20 -19.87 5.62
C ALA A 108 5.37 -19.27 6.76
N ASP A 109 5.86 -18.22 7.42
CA ASP A 109 5.15 -17.58 8.52
C ASP A 109 4.64 -16.19 8.09
N PRO A 110 3.33 -16.03 7.86
CA PRO A 110 2.75 -14.72 7.52
C PRO A 110 3.04 -13.67 8.60
N ALA A 111 3.25 -14.07 9.86
CA ALA A 111 3.63 -13.13 10.91
C ALA A 111 4.98 -12.45 10.63
N HIS A 112 5.93 -13.14 9.99
CA HIS A 112 7.19 -12.52 9.60
C HIS A 112 7.03 -11.43 8.52
N CYS A 113 5.93 -11.47 7.76
CA CYS A 113 5.63 -10.44 6.77
C CYS A 113 5.11 -9.19 7.47
N ALA A 114 4.22 -9.33 8.46
CA ALA A 114 3.72 -8.22 9.26
C ALA A 114 4.83 -7.44 9.99
N GLU A 115 5.88 -8.12 10.46
CA GLU A 115 7.04 -7.47 11.09
C GLU A 115 7.74 -6.45 10.16
N ALA A 116 7.69 -6.64 8.83
CA ALA A 116 8.28 -5.69 7.88
C ALA A 116 7.55 -4.33 7.88
N GLY A 117 6.26 -4.29 8.25
CA GLY A 117 5.47 -3.07 8.35
C GLY A 117 5.40 -2.44 9.73
N SER A 118 6.13 -2.98 10.72
CA SER A 118 5.98 -2.57 12.11
C SER A 118 6.70 -1.25 12.47
N ASP A 119 7.64 -0.76 11.64
CA ASP A 119 8.35 0.50 11.89
C ASP A 119 7.54 1.72 11.42
N PRO A 120 6.96 2.54 12.32
CA PRO A 120 6.16 3.71 11.94
C PRO A 120 6.96 4.79 11.20
N ALA A 121 8.30 4.80 11.31
CA ALA A 121 9.13 5.81 10.68
C ALA A 121 9.54 5.46 9.24
N ASN A 122 9.37 4.20 8.83
CA ASN A 122 9.90 3.72 7.56
C ASN A 122 8.94 2.75 6.86
N PRO A 123 8.25 3.18 5.78
CA PRO A 123 7.39 2.30 4.99
C PRO A 123 8.16 1.40 4.01
N ASP A 124 9.43 1.69 3.71
CA ASP A 124 10.20 0.99 2.68
C ASP A 124 10.24 -0.54 2.86
N PRO A 125 10.47 -1.09 4.07
CA PRO A 125 10.55 -2.55 4.24
C PRO A 125 9.20 -3.24 3.98
N ALA A 126 8.08 -2.58 4.30
CA ALA A 126 6.74 -3.08 4.02
C ALA A 126 6.48 -3.15 2.51
N ALA A 127 6.80 -2.07 1.78
CA ALA A 127 6.66 -2.03 0.32
C ALA A 127 7.47 -3.15 -0.36
N GLN A 128 8.72 -3.33 0.06
CA GLN A 128 9.60 -4.38 -0.46
C GLN A 128 9.10 -5.78 -0.11
N ALA A 129 8.58 -5.98 1.10
CA ALA A 129 8.01 -7.27 1.50
C ALA A 129 6.80 -7.65 0.65
N VAL A 130 5.90 -6.71 0.35
CA VAL A 130 4.77 -6.93 -0.57
C VAL A 130 5.25 -7.30 -1.97
N PHE A 131 6.25 -6.58 -2.50
CA PHE A 131 6.83 -6.88 -3.82
C PHE A 131 7.48 -8.27 -3.88
N ILE A 132 8.23 -8.64 -2.84
CA ILE A 132 8.84 -9.98 -2.72
C ILE A 132 7.76 -11.07 -2.63
N ALA A 133 6.68 -10.82 -1.89
CA ALA A 133 5.56 -11.74 -1.79
C ALA A 133 4.86 -11.93 -3.15
N TRP A 134 4.59 -10.83 -3.86
CA TRP A 134 3.98 -10.84 -5.19
C TRP A 134 4.82 -11.59 -6.23
N THR A 135 6.12 -11.31 -6.30
CA THR A 135 7.04 -11.99 -7.23
C THR A 135 7.19 -13.49 -6.95
N ARG A 136 6.86 -13.93 -5.74
CA ARG A 136 6.84 -15.35 -5.32
C ARG A 136 5.47 -16.01 -5.43
N GLY A 137 4.42 -15.25 -5.75
CA GLY A 137 3.04 -15.74 -5.72
C GLY A 137 2.48 -15.97 -4.31
N ASP A 138 3.10 -15.41 -3.28
CA ASP A 138 2.72 -15.60 -1.87
C ASP A 138 1.63 -14.60 -1.46
N ARG A 139 0.37 -14.97 -1.72
CA ARG A 139 -0.79 -14.16 -1.34
C ARG A 139 -0.97 -14.03 0.18
N ALA A 140 -0.57 -15.03 0.96
CA ALA A 140 -0.79 -15.02 2.41
C ALA A 140 0.10 -13.97 3.07
N CYS A 141 1.39 -13.95 2.72
CA CYS A 141 2.32 -12.92 3.17
C CYS A 141 1.90 -11.51 2.74
N ALA A 142 1.46 -11.37 1.49
CA ALA A 142 1.01 -10.07 0.98
C ALA A 142 -0.26 -9.57 1.68
N ALA A 143 -1.20 -10.46 2.00
CA ALA A 143 -2.46 -10.12 2.67
C ALA A 143 -2.27 -9.49 4.07
N GLU A 144 -1.18 -9.80 4.76
CA GLU A 144 -0.86 -9.18 6.06
C GLU A 144 -0.42 -7.71 5.92
N LEU A 145 0.06 -7.30 4.74
CA LEU A 145 0.64 -5.99 4.48
C LEU A 145 -0.20 -5.13 3.53
N MET A 146 -1.42 -5.56 3.17
CA MET A 146 -2.24 -4.82 2.21
C MET A 146 -3.73 -5.04 2.37
N ALA A 147 -4.51 -4.05 1.95
CA ALA A 147 -5.96 -4.16 1.90
C ALA A 147 -6.40 -5.26 0.91
N PRO A 148 -7.51 -5.99 1.18
CA PRO A 148 -7.99 -7.06 0.30
C PRO A 148 -8.20 -6.62 -1.16
N SER A 149 -8.70 -5.40 -1.37
CA SER A 149 -8.88 -4.84 -2.72
C SER A 149 -7.56 -4.58 -3.44
N ALA A 150 -6.52 -4.16 -2.71
CA ALA A 150 -5.19 -3.96 -3.27
C ALA A 150 -4.52 -5.32 -3.57
N LEU A 151 -4.74 -6.32 -2.70
CA LEU A 151 -4.27 -7.69 -2.92
C LEU A 151 -4.82 -8.26 -4.23
N ASP A 152 -6.14 -8.17 -4.43
CA ASP A 152 -6.77 -8.66 -5.66
C ASP A 152 -6.28 -7.92 -6.90
N GLN A 153 -6.06 -6.60 -6.82
CA GLN A 153 -5.52 -5.82 -7.92
C GLN A 153 -4.07 -6.19 -8.25
N LEU A 154 -3.21 -6.37 -7.24
CA LEU A 154 -1.81 -6.74 -7.44
C LEU A 154 -1.68 -8.12 -8.08
N PHE A 155 -2.40 -9.09 -7.52
CA PHE A 155 -2.35 -10.49 -7.97
C PHE A 155 -3.30 -10.80 -9.13
N ALA A 156 -4.00 -9.80 -9.69
CA ALA A 156 -4.63 -9.93 -11.01
C ALA A 156 -3.58 -10.00 -12.13
N ARG A 157 -2.34 -9.57 -11.85
CA ARG A 157 -1.19 -9.70 -12.74
C ARG A 157 -0.20 -10.70 -12.17
N ASP A 158 0.41 -11.47 -13.06
CA ASP A 158 1.52 -12.35 -12.68
C ASP A 158 2.77 -11.51 -12.41
N GLY A 159 3.26 -11.58 -11.17
CA GLY A 159 4.51 -10.93 -10.75
C GLY A 159 5.74 -11.82 -10.93
N THR A 160 5.55 -13.06 -11.38
CA THR A 160 6.65 -14.01 -11.49
C THR A 160 7.70 -13.49 -12.46
N GLY A 161 8.91 -13.24 -11.95
CA GLY A 161 10.02 -12.71 -12.76
C GLY A 161 9.98 -11.20 -13.00
N ALA A 162 9.12 -10.45 -12.30
CA ALA A 162 9.19 -8.99 -12.32
C ALA A 162 10.57 -8.52 -11.81
N THR A 163 11.20 -7.62 -12.54
CA THR A 163 12.53 -7.06 -12.24
C THR A 163 12.45 -5.59 -11.86
N ASP A 164 11.32 -5.18 -11.29
CA ASP A 164 11.05 -3.79 -10.97
C ASP A 164 12.08 -3.27 -9.95
N VAL A 165 12.54 -2.04 -10.15
CA VAL A 165 13.53 -1.39 -9.30
C VAL A 165 12.82 -0.46 -8.33
N PHE A 166 12.95 -0.73 -7.03
CA PHE A 166 12.43 0.13 -5.97
C PHE A 166 13.08 1.52 -6.01
N GLN A 167 12.25 2.57 -6.12
CA GLN A 167 12.68 3.97 -6.20
C GLN A 167 12.62 4.69 -4.84
N GLY A 168 12.10 4.02 -3.79
CA GLY A 168 11.85 4.63 -2.49
C GLY A 168 10.40 5.05 -2.29
N CYS A 169 10.12 5.50 -1.07
CA CYS A 169 8.83 6.03 -0.67
C CYS A 169 8.90 7.54 -0.42
N ASN A 170 7.88 8.27 -0.87
CA ASN A 170 7.74 9.71 -0.67
C ASN A 170 6.46 10.01 0.10
N GLU A 171 6.51 10.99 1.01
CA GLU A 171 5.32 11.43 1.74
C GLU A 171 4.35 12.16 0.80
N VAL A 172 3.07 11.80 0.86
CA VAL A 172 1.96 12.45 0.15
C VAL A 172 1.04 13.06 1.20
N THR A 173 0.88 14.38 1.14
CA THR A 173 0.26 15.15 2.23
C THR A 173 -1.27 15.29 2.10
N GLU A 174 -1.88 14.88 0.99
CA GLU A 174 -3.33 15.10 0.74
C GLU A 174 -3.97 13.92 0.00
N PRO A 175 -5.22 13.51 0.34
CA PRO A 175 -6.10 14.03 1.40
C PRO A 175 -5.83 13.47 2.81
N ASP A 176 -5.06 12.37 2.93
CA ASP A 176 -4.65 11.75 4.19
C ASP A 176 -3.13 11.53 4.17
N PRO A 177 -2.43 11.59 5.32
CA PRO A 177 -0.99 11.34 5.38
C PRO A 177 -0.72 9.89 4.94
N ALA A 178 -0.16 9.76 3.76
CA ALA A 178 0.20 8.50 3.14
C ALA A 178 1.63 8.57 2.60
N PHE A 179 2.20 7.41 2.30
CA PHE A 179 3.45 7.32 1.55
C PHE A 179 3.18 6.70 0.19
N ASP A 180 3.74 7.30 -0.85
CA ASP A 180 3.74 6.75 -2.19
C ASP A 180 5.09 6.11 -2.47
N CYS A 181 5.09 4.79 -2.60
CA CYS A 181 6.27 3.97 -2.85
C CYS A 181 6.27 3.54 -4.31
N ALA A 182 7.33 3.86 -5.05
CA ALA A 182 7.39 3.60 -6.47
C ALA A 182 8.35 2.46 -6.83
N PHE A 183 7.95 1.65 -7.80
CA PHE A 183 8.72 0.59 -8.43
C PHE A 183 8.75 0.85 -9.94
N THR A 184 9.93 1.02 -10.52
CA THR A 184 10.07 1.28 -11.96
C THR A 184 10.39 0.01 -12.72
N TYR A 185 9.74 -0.20 -13.86
CA TYR A 185 9.96 -1.32 -14.76
C TYR A 185 10.08 -0.83 -16.22
N GLU A 186 10.40 -1.72 -17.16
CA GLU A 186 10.49 -1.34 -18.57
C GLU A 186 9.10 -0.92 -19.10
N GLY A 187 8.96 0.36 -19.45
CA GLY A 187 7.70 0.93 -19.96
C GLY A 187 6.75 1.47 -18.91
N GLY A 188 7.16 1.63 -17.65
CA GLY A 188 6.30 2.27 -16.65
C GLY A 188 6.80 2.22 -15.20
N ALA A 189 5.89 2.54 -14.29
CA ALA A 189 6.09 2.41 -12.85
C ALA A 189 4.82 1.96 -12.13
N THR A 190 4.99 1.15 -11.08
CA THR A 190 3.95 0.78 -10.12
C THR A 190 4.14 1.59 -8.85
N HIS A 191 3.09 2.25 -8.42
CA HIS A 191 3.02 3.06 -7.21
C HIS A 191 2.14 2.35 -6.18
N TYR A 192 2.64 2.23 -4.95
CA TYR A 192 1.92 1.71 -3.79
C TYR A 192 1.62 2.87 -2.85
N THR A 193 0.34 3.12 -2.61
CA THR A 193 -0.10 4.07 -1.58
C THR A 193 -0.21 3.34 -0.25
N MET A 194 0.66 3.69 0.68
CA MET A 194 0.78 3.08 1.99
C MET A 194 0.24 3.98 3.09
N VAL A 195 -0.49 3.38 4.02
CA VAL A 195 -1.07 4.05 5.19
C VAL A 195 -0.61 3.33 6.45
N PHE A 196 -0.25 4.08 7.48
CA PHE A 196 0.16 3.51 8.76
C PHE A 196 -1.01 3.37 9.72
N SER A 197 -1.17 2.18 10.30
CA SER A 197 -2.07 1.85 11.39
C SER A 197 -1.26 1.53 12.65
N ALA A 198 -1.67 2.03 13.82
CA ALA A 198 -1.03 1.65 15.08
C ALA A 198 -1.25 0.18 15.46
N THR A 199 -2.28 -0.46 14.90
CA THR A 199 -2.65 -1.85 15.18
C THR A 199 -1.98 -2.81 14.21
N ASP A 200 -1.92 -2.43 12.93
CA ASP A 200 -1.55 -3.33 11.83
C ASP A 200 -0.24 -2.93 11.14
N GLY A 201 0.36 -1.81 11.55
CA GLY A 201 1.55 -1.26 10.90
C GLY A 201 1.25 -0.62 9.54
N TRP A 202 2.26 -0.59 8.68
CA TRP A 202 2.12 -0.11 7.31
C TRP A 202 1.33 -1.08 6.44
N GLN A 203 0.29 -0.57 5.78
CA GLN A 203 -0.50 -1.32 4.82
C GLN A 203 -0.57 -0.63 3.47
N VAL A 204 -0.47 -1.40 2.39
CA VAL A 204 -0.76 -0.93 1.02
C VAL A 204 -2.28 -0.84 0.86
N ASN A 205 -2.79 0.38 0.73
CA ASN A 205 -4.20 0.67 0.56
C ASN A 205 -4.60 0.77 -0.93
N GLY A 206 -3.68 1.22 -1.78
CA GLY A 206 -3.92 1.45 -3.20
C GLY A 206 -2.71 1.11 -4.06
N ILE A 207 -2.98 0.76 -5.31
CA ILE A 207 -1.97 0.46 -6.32
C ILE A 207 -2.32 1.22 -7.58
N HIS A 208 -1.35 1.99 -8.09
CA HIS A 208 -1.50 2.77 -9.31
C HIS A 208 -0.36 2.40 -10.27
N GLN A 209 -0.69 2.08 -11.52
CA GLN A 209 0.33 1.81 -12.54
C GLN A 209 0.29 2.93 -13.56
N VAL A 210 1.47 3.46 -13.87
CA VAL A 210 1.67 4.47 -14.92
C VAL A 210 2.48 3.79 -16.03
N ALA A 211 1.92 3.74 -17.23
CA ALA A 211 2.65 3.32 -18.42
C ALA A 211 3.10 4.56 -19.21
N ASP A 212 4.29 4.51 -19.81
CA ASP A 212 4.80 5.52 -20.75
C ASP A 212 4.18 5.37 -22.15
#